data_AF-A0A3S0ZAQ0-F1
#
_entry.id   AF-A0A3S0ZAQ0-F1
#
_cell.length_a   1.000
_cell.length_b   1.000
_cell.length_c   1.000
_cell.angle_alpha   90.00
_cell.angle_beta   90.00
_cell.angle_gamma   90.00
#
_symmetry.space_group_name_H-M   'P 1'
#
loop_
_entity.id
_entity.type
_entity.pdbx_description
1 polymer ?
#
loop_
_entity_poly.entity_id
_entity_poly.type
_entity_poly.pdbx_seq_one_letter_code
_entity_poly.pdbx_strand_id
1 'polypeptide(L)'
;MRSLRQEPHLALAQQVTPGYFQQIDHLTSSQATAEYVFYLKEITKIHWKPSEGRSACSNKSCRRQFTLIERPHHCRKCGEVFCAKCVAYQRRLNRLAHFDPDGDLEKVSLNWGWHEPIIFTIFLYIFGQLLEL
;
A
#
# COMPACT_ATOMS: atom_id res chain seq x y z
N MET A 1 31.38 -1.14 24.32
CA MET A 1 31.23 -0.90 22.87
C MET A 1 30.71 -2.18 22.23
N ARG A 2 29.39 -2.31 22.03
CA ARG A 2 28.78 -3.46 21.34
C ARG A 2 28.38 -2.97 19.94
N SER A 3 29.05 -3.52 18.94
CA SER A 3 28.85 -3.26 17.52
C SER A 3 27.40 -3.57 17.12
N LEU A 4 26.71 -2.59 16.54
CA LEU A 4 25.42 -2.76 15.88
C LEU A 4 25.66 -3.54 14.59
N ARG A 5 25.31 -4.83 14.59
CA ARG A 5 25.16 -5.61 13.37
C ARG A 5 24.01 -4.98 12.59
N GLN A 6 24.32 -4.41 11.44
CA GLN A 6 23.33 -3.94 10.47
C GLN A 6 22.67 -5.15 9.82
N GLU A 7 21.33 -5.15 9.81
CA GLU A 7 20.50 -6.20 9.20
C GLU A 7 20.57 -6.10 7.65
N PRO A 8 20.95 -7.18 6.93
CA PRO A 8 21.22 -7.14 5.48
C PRO A 8 19.97 -7.01 4.59
N HIS A 9 18.76 -7.06 5.16
CA HIS A 9 17.52 -7.12 4.37
C HIS A 9 17.00 -5.75 3.90
N LEU A 10 17.52 -4.65 4.45
CA LEU A 10 17.10 -3.28 4.10
C LEU A 10 17.92 -2.67 2.94
N ALA A 11 19.11 -3.19 2.64
CA ALA A 11 19.97 -2.65 1.59
C ALA A 11 19.62 -3.14 0.18
N LEU A 12 18.85 -4.23 0.05
CA LEU A 12 18.51 -4.83 -1.25
C LEU A 12 17.33 -4.16 -1.96
N ALA A 13 16.51 -3.39 -1.23
CA ALA A 13 15.32 -2.75 -1.80
C ALA A 13 15.65 -1.51 -2.66
N GLN A 14 16.89 -1.01 -2.63
CA GLN A 14 17.27 0.26 -3.26
C GLN A 14 17.85 0.11 -4.68
N GLN A 15 17.99 -1.11 -5.19
CA GLN A 15 18.64 -1.36 -6.49
C GLN A 15 17.69 -1.88 -7.59
N VAL A 16 16.38 -1.68 -7.43
CA VAL A 16 15.41 -2.01 -8.49
C VAL A 16 15.44 -0.90 -9.54
N THR A 17 16.32 -1.02 -10.53
CA THR A 17 16.39 -0.10 -11.68
C THR A 17 15.26 -0.38 -12.69
N PRO A 18 14.85 0.60 -13.53
CA PRO A 18 13.71 0.46 -14.44
C PRO A 18 13.89 -0.54 -15.60
N GLY A 19 14.99 -1.31 -15.64
CA GLY A 19 15.29 -2.26 -16.73
C GLY A 19 15.33 -3.74 -16.32
N TYR A 20 15.28 -4.06 -15.02
CA TYR A 20 15.43 -5.45 -14.54
C TYR A 20 14.35 -6.40 -15.08
N PHE A 21 13.18 -5.87 -15.47
CA PHE A 21 12.08 -6.70 -15.95
C PHE A 21 12.23 -7.18 -17.40
N GLN A 22 12.98 -6.47 -18.25
CA GLN A 22 13.15 -6.84 -19.67
C GLN A 22 14.07 -8.06 -19.87
N GLN A 23 14.87 -8.42 -18.87
CA GLN A 23 15.85 -9.50 -18.99
C GLN A 23 15.31 -10.87 -18.54
N ILE A 24 14.07 -10.91 -18.03
CA ILE A 24 13.42 -12.13 -17.51
C ILE A 24 12.81 -12.97 -18.65
N ASP A 25 12.42 -12.33 -19.76
CA ASP A 25 11.67 -12.98 -20.84
C ASP A 25 12.46 -14.06 -21.60
N HIS A 26 13.79 -13.97 -21.62
CA HIS A 26 14.66 -14.92 -22.32
C HIS A 26 15.06 -16.16 -21.49
N LEU A 27 14.77 -16.21 -20.19
CA LEU A 27 15.11 -17.33 -19.28
C LEU A 27 13.92 -18.27 -18.99
N THR A 28 12.82 -18.09 -19.72
CA THR A 28 11.47 -18.67 -19.50
C THR A 28 11.31 -20.15 -19.85
N SER A 29 12.32 -20.99 -19.58
CA SER A 29 12.27 -22.43 -19.92
C SER A 29 12.03 -23.36 -18.73
N SER A 30 11.84 -22.86 -17.50
CA SER A 30 11.51 -23.73 -16.35
C SER A 30 10.19 -23.33 -15.68
N GLN A 31 9.40 -24.32 -15.27
CA GLN A 31 8.16 -24.13 -14.51
C GLN A 31 8.43 -23.40 -13.17
N ALA A 32 9.61 -23.63 -12.57
CA ALA A 32 10.07 -22.93 -11.37
C ALA A 32 10.23 -21.42 -11.60
N THR A 33 10.72 -20.99 -12.78
CA THR A 33 10.79 -19.56 -13.12
C THR A 33 9.42 -18.96 -13.37
N ALA A 34 8.48 -19.70 -13.96
CA ALA A 34 7.11 -19.21 -14.16
C ALA A 34 6.38 -19.00 -12.82
N GLU A 35 6.56 -19.92 -11.87
CA GLU A 35 6.03 -19.79 -10.51
C GLU A 35 6.66 -18.61 -9.75
N TYR A 36 7.99 -18.40 -9.89
CA TYR A 36 8.68 -17.27 -9.28
C TYR A 36 8.31 -15.92 -9.92
N VAL A 37 8.18 -15.85 -11.25
CA VAL A 37 7.73 -14.66 -11.96
C VAL A 37 6.27 -14.34 -11.62
N PHE A 38 5.43 -15.36 -11.47
CA PHE A 38 4.07 -15.20 -10.98
C PHE A 38 4.06 -14.63 -9.55
N TYR A 39 4.89 -15.15 -8.65
CA TYR A 39 5.05 -14.62 -7.29
C TYR A 39 5.55 -13.16 -7.29
N LEU A 40 6.48 -12.82 -8.18
CA LEU A 40 6.97 -11.45 -8.37
C LEU A 40 5.94 -10.52 -9.02
N LYS A 41 4.84 -11.03 -9.55
CA LYS A 41 3.80 -10.21 -10.20
C LYS A 41 2.84 -9.59 -9.19
N GLU A 42 2.69 -10.17 -8.00
CA GLU A 42 1.76 -9.67 -7.00
C GLU A 42 2.28 -8.42 -6.26
N ILE A 43 1.34 -7.54 -5.91
CA ILE A 43 1.62 -6.43 -4.99
C ILE A 43 1.99 -6.95 -3.60
N THR A 44 2.98 -6.31 -2.98
CA THR A 44 3.38 -6.63 -1.62
C THR A 44 2.22 -6.50 -0.64
N LYS A 45 2.20 -7.39 0.34
CA LYS A 45 1.22 -7.41 1.44
C LYS A 45 1.89 -7.18 2.80
N ILE A 46 3.19 -6.87 2.82
CA ILE A 46 3.98 -6.69 4.05
C ILE A 46 3.43 -5.54 4.90
N HIS A 47 2.90 -4.49 4.28
CA HIS A 47 2.28 -3.35 4.96
C HIS A 47 0.81 -3.58 5.33
N TRP A 48 0.23 -4.73 4.98
CA TRP A 48 -1.17 -5.01 5.30
C TRP A 48 -1.35 -5.20 6.80
N LYS A 49 -2.31 -4.47 7.36
CA LYS A 49 -2.67 -4.62 8.76
C LYS A 49 -3.57 -5.85 8.94
N PRO A 50 -3.43 -6.58 10.05
CA PRO A 50 -4.31 -7.71 10.35
C PRO A 50 -5.79 -7.32 10.27
N SER A 51 -6.60 -8.19 9.68
CA SER A 51 -8.06 -8.06 9.71
C SER A 51 -8.63 -8.57 11.04
N GLU A 52 -7.92 -9.45 11.71
CA GLU A 52 -8.29 -10.01 13.01
C GLU A 52 -8.40 -8.88 14.05
N GLY A 53 -9.53 -8.81 14.75
CA GLY A 53 -9.79 -7.77 15.75
C GLY A 53 -10.25 -6.42 15.20
N ARG A 54 -10.30 -6.22 13.88
CA ARG A 54 -10.98 -5.05 13.29
C ARG A 54 -12.49 -5.30 13.25
N SER A 55 -13.25 -4.55 14.04
CA SER A 55 -14.72 -4.63 14.04
C SER A 55 -15.38 -3.75 12.98
N ALA A 56 -14.69 -2.72 12.47
CA ALA A 56 -15.28 -1.75 11.55
C ALA A 56 -14.27 -1.19 10.53
N CYS A 57 -14.83 -0.62 9.46
CA CYS A 57 -14.12 0.08 8.39
C CYS A 57 -13.19 1.20 8.93
N SER A 58 -11.92 1.21 8.48
CA SER A 58 -10.91 2.22 8.84
C SER A 58 -11.24 3.65 8.38
N ASN A 59 -12.22 3.84 7.49
CA ASN A 59 -12.69 5.18 7.17
C ASN A 59 -13.50 5.74 8.34
N LYS A 60 -12.96 6.76 9.02
CA LYS A 60 -13.55 7.41 10.20
C LYS A 60 -14.95 7.98 9.97
N SER A 61 -15.29 8.39 8.75
CA SER A 61 -16.62 8.88 8.39
C SER A 61 -17.58 7.76 8.01
N CYS A 62 -17.08 6.55 7.74
CA CYS A 62 -17.89 5.38 7.40
C CYS A 62 -18.18 4.51 8.62
N ARG A 63 -17.13 4.02 9.31
CA ARG A 63 -17.18 3.12 10.49
C ARG A 63 -18.19 1.97 10.38
N ARG A 64 -18.46 1.49 9.17
CA ARG A 64 -19.36 0.37 8.93
C ARG A 64 -18.82 -0.87 9.64
N GLN A 65 -19.65 -1.51 10.46
CA GLN A 65 -19.29 -2.72 11.19
C GLN A 65 -19.16 -3.89 10.21
N PHE A 66 -18.11 -4.68 10.40
CA PHE A 66 -17.93 -5.93 9.68
C PHE A 66 -18.85 -6.99 10.27
N THR A 67 -19.42 -7.79 9.39
CA THR A 67 -20.35 -8.87 9.73
C THR A 67 -19.99 -10.11 8.90
N LEU A 68 -20.79 -11.17 9.01
CA LEU A 68 -20.62 -12.35 8.14
C LEU A 68 -20.82 -12.03 6.66
N ILE A 69 -21.49 -10.93 6.32
CA ILE A 69 -21.77 -10.51 4.94
C ILE A 69 -20.86 -9.34 4.56
N GLU A 70 -20.70 -8.35 5.44
CA GLU A 70 -19.77 -7.24 5.22
C GLU A 70 -18.37 -7.67 5.65
N ARG A 71 -17.60 -8.21 4.70
CA ARG A 71 -16.24 -8.71 4.94
C ARG A 71 -15.20 -7.59 4.89
N PRO A 72 -14.09 -7.73 5.63
CA PRO A 72 -12.98 -6.79 5.57
C PRO A 72 -12.26 -6.82 4.22
N HIS A 73 -11.88 -5.65 3.72
CA HIS A 73 -11.12 -5.48 2.48
C HIS A 73 -9.91 -4.57 2.69
N HIS A 74 -8.72 -5.04 2.31
CA HIS A 74 -7.52 -4.23 2.38
C HIS A 74 -7.41 -3.24 1.23
N CYS A 75 -6.99 -2.03 1.56
CA CYS A 75 -6.54 -1.07 0.58
C CYS A 75 -5.12 -1.38 0.14
N ARG A 76 -4.88 -1.59 -1.16
CA ARG A 76 -3.61 -2.14 -1.66
C ARG A 76 -2.41 -1.22 -1.42
N LYS A 77 -2.61 0.10 -1.27
CA LYS A 77 -1.54 1.09 -1.01
C LYS A 77 -1.19 1.34 0.48
N CYS A 78 -2.12 1.26 1.46
CA CYS A 78 -1.84 1.53 2.89
C CYS A 78 -1.95 0.27 3.74
N GLY A 79 -2.60 -0.77 3.22
CA GLY A 79 -2.81 -1.98 4.00
C GLY A 79 -3.87 -1.84 5.10
N GLU A 80 -4.57 -0.72 5.22
CA GLU A 80 -5.70 -0.56 6.14
C GLU A 80 -6.93 -1.35 5.69
N VAL A 81 -7.82 -1.66 6.64
CA VAL A 81 -8.99 -2.53 6.44
C VAL A 81 -10.28 -1.72 6.31
N PHE A 82 -11.06 -1.97 5.26
CA PHE A 82 -12.25 -1.18 4.91
C PHE A 82 -13.42 -2.07 4.48
N CYS A 83 -14.62 -1.50 4.39
CA CYS A 83 -15.77 -2.12 3.73
C CYS A 83 -15.62 -2.07 2.20
N ALA A 84 -16.42 -2.87 1.49
CA ALA A 84 -16.34 -2.97 0.02
C ALA A 84 -16.54 -1.61 -0.66
N LYS A 85 -17.48 -0.80 -0.15
CA LYS A 85 -17.77 0.54 -0.66
C LYS A 85 -16.59 1.51 -0.51
N CYS A 86 -15.83 1.39 0.58
CA CYS A 86 -14.69 2.27 0.81
C CYS A 86 -13.45 1.87 0.01
N VAL A 87 -13.37 0.65 -0.53
CA VAL A 87 -12.29 0.18 -1.42
C VAL A 87 -12.82 -0.06 -2.83
N ALA A 88 -13.61 0.90 -3.32
CA ALA A 88 -14.23 0.85 -4.65
C ALA A 88 -13.38 1.51 -5.76
N TYR A 89 -12.32 2.21 -5.39
CA TYR A 89 -11.49 2.95 -6.34
C TYR A 89 -10.31 2.12 -6.83
N GLN A 90 -9.75 2.50 -7.97
CA GLN A 90 -8.52 1.92 -8.48
C GLN A 90 -7.47 3.00 -8.75
N ARG A 91 -6.22 2.66 -8.47
CA ARG A 91 -5.05 3.49 -8.79
C ARG A 91 -3.94 2.59 -9.31
N ARG A 92 -3.13 3.13 -10.21
CA ARG A 92 -1.93 2.44 -10.70
C ARG A 92 -0.90 2.40 -9.59
N LEU A 93 -0.53 1.18 -9.19
CA LEU A 93 0.48 0.94 -8.17
C LEU A 93 1.55 0.02 -8.74
N ASN A 94 2.79 0.25 -8.35
CA ASN A 94 3.82 -0.75 -8.52
C ASN A 94 3.71 -1.83 -7.44
N ARG A 95 4.56 -2.85 -7.56
CA ARG A 95 4.58 -4.01 -6.65
C ARG A 95 4.96 -3.69 -5.22
N LEU A 96 5.64 -2.56 -4.99
CA LEU A 96 5.91 -2.05 -3.65
C LEU A 96 4.73 -1.26 -3.08
N ALA A 97 3.58 -1.33 -3.75
CA ALA A 97 2.38 -0.59 -3.45
C ALA A 97 2.54 0.92 -3.54
N HIS A 98 3.55 1.47 -4.23
CA HIS A 98 3.69 2.91 -4.44
C HIS A 98 2.93 3.35 -5.69
N PHE A 99 2.55 4.63 -5.77
CA PHE A 99 1.93 5.16 -6.99
C PHE A 99 2.94 5.13 -8.13
N ASP A 100 2.51 4.61 -9.26
CA ASP A 100 3.36 4.43 -10.43
C ASP A 100 2.48 4.58 -11.68
N PRO A 101 2.76 5.53 -12.59
CA PRO A 101 2.03 5.68 -13.84
C PRO A 101 2.02 4.41 -14.72
N ASP A 102 3.07 3.59 -14.61
CA ASP A 102 3.24 2.35 -15.37
C ASP A 102 2.77 1.12 -14.57
N GLY A 103 2.28 1.33 -13.35
CA GLY A 103 1.77 0.28 -12.47
C GLY A 103 0.41 -0.30 -12.86
N ASP A 104 0.04 -1.38 -12.18
CA ASP A 104 -1.22 -2.10 -12.37
C ASP A 104 -2.38 -1.43 -11.61
N LEU A 105 -3.60 -1.56 -12.14
CA LEU A 105 -4.80 -0.97 -11.53
C LEU A 105 -5.25 -1.74 -10.29
N GLU A 106 -4.85 -1.24 -9.13
CA GLU A 106 -5.07 -1.86 -7.84
C GLU A 106 -6.18 -1.20 -7.03
N LYS A 107 -6.92 -2.01 -6.26
CA LYS A 107 -8.04 -1.52 -5.45
C LYS A 107 -7.56 -0.69 -4.26
N VAL A 108 -8.12 0.50 -4.12
CA VAL A 108 -7.74 1.46 -3.10
C VAL A 108 -8.94 2.15 -2.46
N SER A 109 -8.74 2.62 -1.23
CA SER A 109 -9.64 3.54 -0.54
C SER A 109 -9.14 4.95 -0.68
N LEU A 110 -9.96 5.89 -1.17
CA LEU A 110 -9.53 7.30 -1.33
C LEU A 110 -9.32 8.05 -0.02
N ASN A 111 -9.63 7.46 1.13
CA ASN A 111 -9.55 8.15 2.41
C ASN A 111 -8.11 8.27 2.97
N TRP A 112 -7.11 8.25 2.08
CA TRP A 112 -5.68 8.49 2.36
C TRP A 112 -5.40 9.80 3.11
N GLY A 113 -6.28 10.79 2.98
CA GLY A 113 -6.03 12.18 3.35
C GLY A 113 -6.05 12.53 4.84
N TRP A 114 -6.22 11.59 5.76
CA TRP A 114 -6.34 11.92 7.20
C TRP A 114 -5.26 11.33 8.10
N HIS A 115 -4.24 10.70 7.54
CA HIS A 115 -3.14 10.09 8.30
C HIS A 115 -1.74 10.55 7.87
N GLU A 116 -1.63 11.56 6.99
CA GLU A 116 -0.38 12.28 6.78
C GLU A 116 -0.35 13.51 7.72
N PRO A 117 0.51 13.54 8.75
CA PRO A 117 0.58 14.67 9.68
C PRO A 117 0.92 16.00 8.99
N ILE A 118 1.53 15.93 7.79
CA ILE A 118 1.94 17.08 6.98
C ILE A 118 0.75 17.84 6.40
N ILE A 119 -0.29 17.13 5.93
CA ILE A 119 -1.47 17.80 5.35
C ILE A 119 -2.29 18.48 6.44
N PHE A 120 -2.43 17.85 7.60
CA PHE A 120 -3.14 18.44 8.74
C PHE A 120 -2.44 19.69 9.30
N THR A 121 -1.10 19.69 9.34
CA THR A 121 -0.33 20.89 9.74
C THR A 121 -0.40 22.00 8.71
N ILE A 122 -0.33 21.70 7.41
CA ILE A 122 -0.49 22.72 6.36
C ILE A 122 -1.90 23.32 6.39
N PHE A 123 -2.94 22.49 6.57
CA PHE A 123 -4.31 22.98 6.70
C PHE A 123 -4.49 23.86 7.94
N LEU A 124 -3.99 23.44 9.12
CA LEU A 124 -4.08 24.28 10.33
C LEU A 124 -3.22 25.55 10.23
N TYR A 125 -2.08 25.50 9.54
CA TYR A 125 -1.22 26.67 9.33
C TYR A 125 -1.88 27.70 8.40
N ILE A 126 -2.43 27.25 7.27
CA ILE A 126 -3.10 28.12 6.30
C ILE A 126 -4.43 28.65 6.86
N PHE A 127 -5.24 27.82 7.52
CA PHE A 127 -6.50 28.28 8.12
C PHE A 127 -6.28 29.08 9.42
N GLY A 128 -5.21 28.82 10.17
CA GLY A 128 -4.84 29.57 11.37
C GLY A 128 -4.40 31.01 11.08
N GLN A 129 -3.70 31.25 9.96
CA GLN A 129 -3.31 32.61 9.55
C GLN A 129 -4.46 33.48 9.04
N LEU A 130 -5.60 32.90 8.66
CA LEU A 130 -6.77 33.63 8.17
C LEU A 130 -7.76 34.06 9.27
N LEU A 131 -7.58 33.59 10.51
CA LEU A 131 -8.44 33.91 11.67
C LEU A 131 -7.84 34.99 12.59
N GLU A 132 -6.64 35.49 12.28
CA GLU A 132 -5.97 36.59 13.00
C GLU A 132 -5.93 37.91 12.21
N LEU A 133 -6.79 38.08 11.19
CA LEU A 133 -7.00 39.33 10.45
C LEU A 133 -8.44 39.83 10.56
#